data_AF-A0A6P6ULF4-F1
#
_entry.id   AF-A0A6P6ULF4-F1
#
_cell.length_a   1.000
_cell.length_b   1.000
_cell.length_c   1.000
_cell.angle_alpha   90.00
_cell.angle_beta   90.00
_cell.angle_gamma   90.00
#
_symmetry.space_group_name_H-M   'P 1'
#
loop_
_entity.id
_entity.type
_entity.pdbx_description
1 polymer ?
#
loop_
_entity_poly.entity_id
_entity_poly.type
_entity_poly.pdbx_seq_one_letter_code
_entity_poly.pdbx_strand_id
1 'polypeptide(L)'
;MSPRIPSAFFALLACQAERELKPWIAKDDDLGQKMWRINQRIVKVIVELMRNHDTPESLVILSSASDLLLRATDEMLVDGEACTLPQLELLEATARAVQPVLEWGESGLAVADGLLNLLKCRLPATARCLSHPSAHVRALSTSVLRAILYAGSLKASGKKVDKNGIHGPAYQYLSVGNINWQTDIEKCLTWEAHSLLATGMPTQFLSTAAKELGCTISI
;
A
#
# COMPACT_ATOMS: atom_id res chain seq x y z
N MET A 1 23.88 21.87 -7.69
CA MET A 1 24.07 21.22 -6.38
C MET A 1 22.74 21.36 -5.65
N SER A 2 21.88 20.34 -5.66
CA SER A 2 20.61 20.41 -4.90
C SER A 2 20.92 20.39 -3.40
N PRO A 3 20.26 21.22 -2.59
CA PRO A 3 20.45 21.19 -1.14
C PRO A 3 20.01 19.82 -0.60
N ARG A 4 20.92 19.12 0.09
CA ARG A 4 20.55 17.89 0.81
C ARG A 4 19.70 18.27 2.02
N ILE A 5 18.46 17.80 2.05
CA ILE A 5 17.59 17.92 3.22
C ILE A 5 18.15 16.98 4.30
N PRO A 6 18.39 17.44 5.55
CA PRO A 6 18.94 16.58 6.60
C PRO A 6 18.00 15.42 6.95
N SER A 7 18.53 14.23 7.24
CA SER A 7 17.74 13.07 7.69
C SER A 7 16.87 13.36 8.92
N ALA A 8 17.35 14.22 9.82
CA ALA A 8 16.61 14.68 11.00
C ALA A 8 15.30 15.39 10.64
N PHE A 9 15.20 16.03 9.47
CA PHE A 9 13.98 16.67 9.01
C PHE A 9 12.88 15.64 8.72
N PHE A 10 13.22 14.56 7.99
CA PHE A 10 12.25 13.51 7.67
C PHE A 10 11.80 12.75 8.91
N ALA A 11 12.71 12.54 9.88
CA ALA A 11 12.35 11.95 11.17
C ALA A 11 11.38 12.83 11.95
N LEU A 12 11.64 14.15 12.02
CA LEU A 12 10.75 15.10 12.67
C LEU A 12 9.38 15.15 11.98
N LEU A 13 9.35 15.10 10.64
CA LEU A 13 8.13 15.06 9.85
C LEU A 13 7.31 13.81 10.14
N ALA A 14 7.95 12.64 10.18
CA ALA A 14 7.28 11.38 10.54
C ALA A 14 6.71 11.44 11.96
N CYS A 15 7.48 11.91 12.95
CA CYS A 15 6.98 12.09 14.32
C CYS A 15 5.81 13.10 14.40
N GLN A 16 5.87 14.19 13.61
CA GLN A 16 4.78 15.15 13.55
C GLN A 16 3.51 14.51 12.98
N ALA A 17 3.66 13.76 11.88
CA ALA A 17 2.57 13.04 11.24
C ALA A 17 1.93 12.02 12.21
N GLU A 18 2.73 11.25 12.95
CA GLU A 18 2.26 10.29 13.96
C GLU A 18 1.38 10.94 15.04
N ARG A 19 1.77 12.14 15.47
CA ARG A 19 1.06 12.89 16.51
C ARG A 19 -0.24 13.52 16.00
N GLU A 20 -0.22 14.05 14.78
CA GLU A 20 -1.34 14.78 14.23
C GLU A 20 -2.38 13.88 13.57
N LEU A 21 -1.96 12.76 12.97
CA LEU A 21 -2.84 11.83 12.27
C LEU A 21 -3.88 11.26 13.24
N LYS A 22 -5.15 11.47 12.92
CA LYS A 22 -6.28 10.94 13.68
C LYS A 22 -6.84 9.69 13.01
N PRO A 23 -7.53 8.81 13.74
CA PRO A 23 -8.22 7.67 13.14
C PRO A 23 -9.23 8.12 12.08
N TRP A 24 -9.37 7.37 11.00
CA TRP A 24 -10.38 7.63 9.96
C TRP A 24 -11.74 7.14 10.46
N ILE A 25 -12.54 8.05 11.01
CA ILE A 25 -13.84 7.74 11.61
C ILE A 25 -14.93 8.53 10.89
N ALA A 26 -16.04 7.87 10.62
CA ALA A 26 -17.27 8.46 10.12
C ALA A 26 -17.86 9.45 11.12
N LYS A 27 -17.78 10.74 10.76
CA LYS A 27 -18.35 11.86 11.50
C LYS A 27 -18.78 12.94 10.52
N ASP A 28 -20.09 13.12 10.40
CA ASP A 28 -20.69 14.12 9.51
C ASP A 28 -20.70 15.55 10.09
N ASP A 29 -19.99 15.79 11.20
CA ASP A 29 -19.88 17.11 11.82
C ASP A 29 -18.67 17.90 11.28
N ASP A 30 -18.66 19.22 11.53
CA ASP A 30 -17.57 20.11 11.12
C ASP A 30 -16.21 19.69 11.69
N LEU A 31 -16.22 19.04 12.86
CA LEU A 31 -15.03 18.50 13.51
C LEU A 31 -14.47 17.29 12.73
N GLY A 32 -15.33 16.39 12.25
CA GLY A 32 -15.01 15.27 11.36
C GLY A 32 -14.39 15.76 10.06
N GLN A 33 -15.02 16.72 9.39
CA GLN A 33 -14.46 17.27 8.16
C GLN A 33 -13.09 17.95 8.35
N LYS A 34 -12.92 18.67 9.47
CA LYS A 34 -11.62 19.30 9.79
C LYS A 34 -10.56 18.23 10.07
N MET A 35 -10.92 17.17 10.76
CA MET A 35 -10.04 16.01 11.00
C MET A 35 -9.60 15.37 9.69
N TRP A 36 -10.53 15.07 8.79
CA TRP A 36 -10.21 14.46 7.49
C TRP A 36 -9.30 15.34 6.65
N ARG A 37 -9.51 16.66 6.65
CA ARG A 37 -8.62 17.61 5.95
C ARG A 37 -7.19 17.56 6.48
N ILE A 38 -7.00 17.39 7.79
CA ILE A 38 -5.68 17.24 8.40
C ILE A 38 -5.06 15.91 7.94
N ASN A 39 -5.78 14.80 8.09
CA ASN A 39 -5.31 13.49 7.67
C ASN A 39 -4.93 13.46 6.17
N GLN A 40 -5.78 14.02 5.30
CA GLN A 40 -5.52 14.15 3.87
C GLN A 40 -4.22 14.90 3.59
N ARG A 41 -3.95 16.00 4.29
CA ARG A 41 -2.70 16.77 4.12
C ARG A 41 -1.49 15.96 4.56
N ILE A 42 -1.57 15.29 5.70
CA ILE A 42 -0.49 14.43 6.21
C ILE A 42 -0.20 13.32 5.19
N VAL A 43 -1.25 12.59 4.76
CA VAL A 43 -1.11 11.50 3.80
C VAL A 43 -0.53 12.00 2.47
N LYS A 44 -0.98 13.14 1.96
CA LYS A 44 -0.40 13.73 0.74
C LYS A 44 1.08 14.05 0.88
N VAL A 45 1.52 14.58 2.02
CA VAL A 45 2.94 14.82 2.27
C VAL A 45 3.72 13.49 2.27
N ILE A 46 3.21 12.46 2.93
CA ILE A 46 3.83 11.13 2.94
C ILE A 46 3.91 10.56 1.51
N VAL A 47 2.84 10.69 0.71
CA VAL A 47 2.79 10.26 -0.69
C VAL A 47 3.90 10.92 -1.50
N GLU A 48 4.05 12.24 -1.39
CA GLU A 48 5.08 12.96 -2.15
C GLU A 48 6.50 12.57 -1.72
N LEU A 49 6.71 12.29 -0.44
CA LEU A 49 7.98 11.72 0.04
C LEU A 49 8.23 10.31 -0.49
N MET A 50 7.21 9.45 -0.52
CA MET A 50 7.31 8.09 -1.07
C MET A 50 7.63 8.09 -2.57
N ARG A 51 7.12 9.08 -3.32
CA ARG A 51 7.38 9.26 -4.76
C ARG A 51 8.76 9.85 -5.04
N ASN A 52 9.36 10.55 -4.07
CA ASN A 52 10.67 11.17 -4.23
C ASN A 52 11.81 10.17 -4.01
N HIS A 53 12.13 9.41 -5.05
CA HIS A 53 13.20 8.41 -5.03
C HIS A 53 14.62 9.00 -5.02
N ASP A 54 14.78 10.32 -5.21
CA ASP A 54 16.08 11.01 -5.11
C ASP A 54 16.54 11.17 -3.64
N THR A 55 15.65 10.94 -2.68
CA THR A 55 15.92 11.06 -1.24
C THR A 55 15.71 9.72 -0.51
N PRO A 56 16.68 8.78 -0.61
CA PRO A 56 16.55 7.45 -0.02
C PRO A 56 16.33 7.48 1.49
N GLU A 57 16.86 8.49 2.19
CA GLU A 57 16.68 8.67 3.64
C GLU A 57 15.20 8.83 4.02
N SER A 58 14.41 9.51 3.20
CA SER A 58 12.98 9.70 3.45
C SER A 58 12.21 8.37 3.40
N LEU A 59 12.54 7.52 2.41
CA LEU A 59 11.95 6.19 2.24
C LEU A 59 12.34 5.25 3.37
N VAL A 60 13.61 5.25 3.81
CA VAL A 60 14.09 4.46 4.95
C VAL A 60 13.33 4.85 6.23
N ILE A 61 13.17 6.15 6.48
CA ILE A 61 12.47 6.65 7.67
C ILE A 61 10.99 6.28 7.62
N LEU A 62 10.33 6.50 6.49
CA LEU A 62 8.91 6.19 6.34
C LEU A 62 8.64 4.68 6.40
N SER A 63 9.46 3.84 5.76
CA SER A 63 9.31 2.38 5.83
C SER A 63 9.50 1.84 7.25
N SER A 64 10.30 2.55 8.07
CA SER A 64 10.53 2.20 9.48
C SER A 64 9.39 2.67 10.38
N ALA A 65 8.62 3.68 9.95
CA ALA A 65 7.43 4.19 10.63
C ALA A 65 6.17 3.36 10.26
N SER A 66 6.24 2.04 10.44
CA SER A 66 5.15 1.12 10.05
C SER A 66 3.82 1.45 10.73
N ASP A 67 3.82 1.88 12.00
CA ASP A 67 2.59 2.31 12.71
C ASP A 67 1.93 3.50 12.01
N LEU A 68 2.72 4.51 11.62
CA LEU A 68 2.23 5.67 10.89
C LEU A 68 1.58 5.26 9.58
N LEU A 69 2.24 4.43 8.77
CA LEU A 69 1.72 4.00 7.47
C LEU A 69 0.48 3.11 7.60
N LEU A 70 0.44 2.25 8.61
CA LEU A 70 -0.74 1.44 8.92
C LEU A 70 -1.90 2.35 9.30
N ARG A 71 -1.73 3.27 10.25
CA ARG A 71 -2.79 4.22 10.64
C ARG A 71 -3.22 5.13 9.49
N ALA A 72 -2.28 5.55 8.64
CA ALA A 72 -2.57 6.38 7.48
C ALA A 72 -3.46 5.69 6.47
N THR A 73 -3.46 4.36 6.44
CA THR A 73 -4.23 3.51 5.52
C THR A 73 -5.31 2.68 6.23
N ASP A 74 -5.60 2.99 7.49
CA ASP A 74 -6.59 2.24 8.26
C ASP A 74 -8.00 2.67 7.93
N GLU A 75 -8.97 1.79 8.21
CA GLU A 75 -10.40 2.10 8.04
C GLU A 75 -10.73 2.61 6.62
N MET A 76 -10.07 2.01 5.62
CA MET A 76 -10.41 2.20 4.20
C MET A 76 -11.90 1.96 3.99
N LEU A 77 -12.55 2.83 3.20
CA LEU A 77 -13.97 2.80 2.84
C LEU A 77 -14.94 3.35 3.91
N VAL A 78 -14.47 3.86 5.06
CA VAL A 78 -15.37 4.34 6.13
C VAL A 78 -16.23 5.56 5.74
N ASP A 79 -15.71 6.49 4.93
CA ASP A 79 -16.41 7.76 4.57
C ASP A 79 -16.40 8.07 3.07
N GLY A 80 -16.41 7.03 2.23
CA GLY A 80 -16.48 7.18 0.79
C GLY A 80 -15.21 7.74 0.14
N GLU A 81 -15.37 8.50 -0.95
CA GLU A 81 -14.28 8.87 -1.87
C GLU A 81 -13.21 9.77 -1.23
N ALA A 82 -13.60 10.77 -0.45
CA ALA A 82 -12.68 11.79 0.08
C ALA A 82 -11.66 11.21 1.07
N CYS A 83 -12.02 10.17 1.81
CA CYS A 83 -11.11 9.48 2.74
C CYS A 83 -10.36 8.34 2.03
N THR A 84 -11.01 7.64 1.09
CA THR A 84 -10.43 6.47 0.43
C THR A 84 -9.35 6.83 -0.58
N LEU A 85 -9.51 7.91 -1.36
CA LEU A 85 -8.54 8.30 -2.39
C LEU A 85 -7.12 8.57 -1.84
N PRO A 86 -6.92 9.42 -0.81
CA PRO A 86 -5.58 9.65 -0.25
C PRO A 86 -4.91 8.35 0.23
N GLN A 87 -5.68 7.44 0.82
CA GLN A 87 -5.15 6.17 1.32
C GLN A 87 -4.71 5.27 0.16
N LEU A 88 -5.47 5.21 -0.93
CA LEU A 88 -5.08 4.51 -2.14
C LEU A 88 -3.87 5.16 -2.85
N GLU A 89 -3.76 6.49 -2.84
CA GLU A 89 -2.59 7.20 -3.37
C GLU A 89 -1.31 6.80 -2.61
N LEU A 90 -1.41 6.67 -1.28
CA LEU A 90 -0.30 6.20 -0.44
C LEU A 90 0.07 4.76 -0.73
N LEU A 91 -0.91 3.87 -0.91
CA LEU A 91 -0.65 2.48 -1.28
C LEU A 91 -0.04 2.37 -2.68
N GLU A 92 -0.46 3.19 -3.63
CA GLU A 92 0.15 3.23 -4.96
C GLU A 92 1.61 3.68 -4.88
N ALA A 93 1.87 4.78 -4.17
CA ALA A 93 3.23 5.29 -3.98
C ALA A 93 4.13 4.26 -3.28
N THR A 94 3.59 3.56 -2.27
CA THR A 94 4.26 2.46 -1.58
C THR A 94 4.62 1.34 -2.55
N ALA A 95 3.66 0.87 -3.36
CA ALA A 95 3.90 -0.20 -4.33
C ALA A 95 4.96 0.19 -5.38
N ARG A 96 4.94 1.43 -5.85
CA ARG A 96 5.91 1.95 -6.82
C ARG A 96 7.30 2.15 -6.21
N ALA A 97 7.39 2.48 -4.92
CA ALA A 97 8.67 2.64 -4.21
C ALA A 97 9.42 1.32 -4.00
N VAL A 98 8.76 0.16 -4.09
CA VAL A 98 9.42 -1.15 -3.92
C VAL A 98 10.55 -1.36 -4.93
N GLN A 99 10.35 -1.05 -6.22
CA GLN A 99 11.38 -1.28 -7.23
C GLN A 99 12.66 -0.44 -6.97
N PRO A 100 12.58 0.90 -6.86
CA PRO A 100 13.76 1.73 -6.57
C PRO A 100 14.50 1.30 -5.30
N VAL A 101 13.77 0.86 -4.27
CA VAL A 101 14.36 0.37 -3.03
C VAL A 101 15.11 -0.96 -3.25
N LEU A 102 14.58 -1.88 -4.05
CA LEU A 102 15.25 -3.14 -4.39
C LEU A 102 16.55 -2.89 -5.18
N GLU A 103 16.64 -1.82 -5.95
CA GLU A 103 17.85 -1.42 -6.68
C GLU A 103 18.99 -0.99 -5.74
N TRP A 104 18.71 -0.71 -4.46
CA TRP A 104 19.75 -0.46 -3.44
C TRP A 104 20.52 -1.73 -3.04
N GLY A 105 20.07 -2.91 -3.48
CA GLY A 105 20.68 -4.19 -3.13
C GLY A 105 20.35 -4.61 -1.69
N GLU A 106 21.32 -5.21 -0.99
CA GLU A 106 21.10 -5.77 0.35
C GLU A 106 20.61 -4.75 1.38
N SER A 107 21.05 -3.49 1.26
CA SER A 107 20.64 -2.39 2.15
C SER A 107 19.17 -2.00 2.00
N GLY A 108 18.55 -2.29 0.85
CA GLY A 108 17.14 -1.99 0.56
C GLY A 108 16.17 -3.10 0.97
N LEU A 109 16.66 -4.31 1.29
CA LEU A 109 15.78 -5.45 1.54
C LEU A 109 14.82 -5.23 2.70
N ALA A 110 15.33 -4.76 3.85
CA ALA A 110 14.49 -4.50 5.03
C ALA A 110 13.43 -3.40 4.77
N VAL A 111 13.79 -2.38 3.97
CA VAL A 111 12.89 -1.30 3.57
C VAL A 111 11.80 -1.86 2.65
N ALA A 112 12.18 -2.62 1.62
CA ALA A 112 11.25 -3.26 0.69
C ALA A 112 10.28 -4.20 1.42
N ASP A 113 10.76 -4.93 2.43
CA ASP A 113 9.94 -5.83 3.23
C ASP A 113 8.88 -5.07 4.04
N GLY A 114 9.26 -3.94 4.66
CA GLY A 114 8.31 -3.06 5.35
C GLY A 114 7.20 -2.57 4.40
N LEU A 115 7.57 -2.11 3.21
CA LEU A 115 6.61 -1.65 2.19
C LEU A 115 5.70 -2.79 1.70
N LEU A 116 6.27 -3.96 1.40
CA LEU A 116 5.51 -5.14 0.95
C LEU A 116 4.55 -5.64 2.04
N ASN A 117 4.95 -5.60 3.31
CA ASN A 117 4.08 -5.96 4.43
C ASN A 117 2.87 -5.03 4.53
N LEU A 118 3.06 -3.71 4.39
CA LEU A 118 1.96 -2.76 4.35
C LEU A 118 0.97 -3.09 3.22
N LEU A 119 1.48 -3.29 2.00
CA LEU A 119 0.66 -3.66 0.84
C LEU A 119 -0.10 -4.96 1.08
N LYS A 120 0.55 -5.93 1.72
CA LYS A 120 -0.05 -7.23 2.04
C LYS A 120 -1.19 -7.07 3.05
N CYS A 121 -1.00 -6.25 4.08
CA CYS A 121 -2.04 -5.94 5.08
C CYS A 121 -3.25 -5.22 4.47
N ARG A 122 -3.03 -4.36 3.47
CA ARG A 122 -4.10 -3.56 2.85
C ARG A 122 -4.68 -4.16 1.57
N LEU A 123 -4.21 -5.34 1.17
CA LEU A 123 -4.66 -5.98 -0.06
C LEU A 123 -6.18 -6.25 -0.09
N PRO A 124 -6.82 -6.83 0.97
CA PRO A 124 -8.27 -7.07 0.94
C PRO A 124 -9.09 -5.78 0.82
N ALA A 125 -8.72 -4.74 1.56
CA ALA A 125 -9.39 -3.44 1.50
C ALA A 125 -9.21 -2.77 0.13
N THR A 126 -8.02 -2.88 -0.45
CA THR A 126 -7.73 -2.40 -1.81
C THR A 126 -8.59 -3.13 -2.84
N ALA A 127 -8.69 -4.46 -2.78
CA ALA A 127 -9.55 -5.25 -3.67
C ALA A 127 -11.03 -4.86 -3.54
N ARG A 128 -11.52 -4.65 -2.32
CA ARG A 128 -12.90 -4.19 -2.05
C ARG A 128 -13.19 -2.82 -2.67
N CYS A 129 -12.18 -1.95 -2.80
CA CYS A 129 -12.34 -0.65 -3.48
C CYS A 129 -12.73 -0.78 -4.97
N LEU A 130 -12.54 -1.95 -5.61
CA LEU A 130 -13.01 -2.19 -6.99
C LEU A 130 -14.54 -2.24 -7.11
N SER A 131 -15.23 -2.49 -5.99
CA SER A 131 -16.70 -2.47 -5.91
C SER A 131 -17.26 -1.11 -5.51
N HIS A 132 -16.39 -0.11 -5.26
CA HIS A 132 -16.81 1.19 -4.74
C HIS A 132 -17.64 1.98 -5.79
N PRO A 133 -18.66 2.77 -5.38
CA PRO A 133 -19.50 3.54 -6.30
C PRO A 133 -18.73 4.59 -7.11
N SER A 134 -17.71 5.22 -6.52
CA SER A 134 -16.83 6.17 -7.22
C SER A 134 -15.92 5.50 -8.24
N ALA A 135 -15.97 5.97 -9.49
CA ALA A 135 -15.07 5.52 -10.55
C ALA A 135 -13.60 5.83 -10.27
N HIS A 136 -13.28 6.94 -9.61
CA HIS A 136 -11.90 7.30 -9.27
C HIS A 136 -11.29 6.30 -8.30
N VAL A 137 -12.04 5.93 -7.27
CA VAL A 137 -11.61 4.93 -6.28
C VAL A 137 -11.34 3.58 -6.95
N ARG A 138 -12.23 3.14 -7.86
CA ARG A 138 -12.02 1.90 -8.62
C ARG A 138 -10.79 1.95 -9.52
N ALA A 139 -10.61 3.04 -10.25
CA ALA A 139 -9.47 3.22 -11.14
C ALA A 139 -8.15 3.21 -10.38
N LEU A 140 -8.08 3.94 -9.25
CA LEU A 140 -6.87 4.01 -8.44
C LEU A 140 -6.59 2.69 -7.72
N SER A 141 -7.61 2.00 -7.20
CA SER A 141 -7.47 0.64 -6.66
C SER A 141 -6.90 -0.33 -7.70
N THR A 142 -7.41 -0.29 -8.93
CA THR A 142 -6.87 -1.09 -10.05
C THR A 142 -5.40 -0.74 -10.31
N SER A 143 -5.04 0.54 -10.25
CA SER A 143 -3.64 0.98 -10.39
C SER A 143 -2.73 0.43 -9.27
N VAL A 144 -3.20 0.47 -8.02
CA VAL A 144 -2.48 -0.09 -6.87
C VAL A 144 -2.24 -1.58 -7.04
N LEU A 145 -3.28 -2.36 -7.38
CA LEU A 145 -3.17 -3.80 -7.58
C LEU A 145 -2.21 -4.14 -8.72
N ARG A 146 -2.23 -3.38 -9.81
CA ARG A 146 -1.28 -3.53 -10.92
C ARG A 146 0.16 -3.23 -10.49
N ALA A 147 0.36 -2.17 -9.70
CA ALA A 147 1.67 -1.83 -9.17
C ALA A 147 2.21 -2.92 -8.22
N ILE A 148 1.34 -3.52 -7.41
CA ILE A 148 1.67 -4.67 -6.54
C ILE A 148 2.11 -5.88 -7.39
N LEU A 149 1.37 -6.24 -8.45
CA LEU A 149 1.74 -7.33 -9.36
C LEU A 149 3.12 -7.10 -9.98
N TYR A 150 3.38 -5.88 -10.43
CA TYR A 150 4.66 -5.50 -11.00
C TYR A 150 5.81 -5.59 -9.99
N ALA A 151 5.61 -5.09 -8.77
CA ALA A 151 6.59 -5.22 -7.68
C ALA A 151 6.89 -6.70 -7.33
N GLY A 152 5.88 -7.57 -7.44
CA GLY A 152 6.04 -9.01 -7.29
C GLY A 152 6.87 -9.69 -8.38
N SER A 153 6.68 -9.28 -9.64
CA SER A 153 7.35 -9.87 -10.81
C SER A 153 8.86 -9.60 -10.83
N LEU A 154 9.27 -8.38 -10.50
CA LEU A 154 10.69 -7.97 -10.52
C LEU A 154 11.57 -8.84 -9.63
N LYS A 155 11.02 -9.25 -8.48
CA LYS A 155 11.72 -10.10 -7.51
C LYS A 155 12.02 -11.50 -8.04
N ALA A 156 11.14 -12.05 -8.88
CA ALA A 156 11.35 -13.38 -9.47
C ALA A 156 12.51 -13.40 -10.47
N SER A 157 12.89 -12.24 -11.03
CA SER A 157 14.01 -12.10 -11.99
C SER A 157 15.38 -11.87 -11.32
N GLY A 158 15.40 -11.53 -10.04
CA GLY A 158 16.64 -11.41 -9.27
C GLY A 158 17.28 -12.79 -9.13
N LYS A 159 18.46 -12.99 -9.74
CA LYS A 159 19.24 -14.23 -9.71
C LYS A 159 19.18 -14.88 -8.32
N LYS A 160 18.73 -16.14 -8.28
CA LYS A 160 18.96 -17.04 -7.14
C LYS A 160 20.46 -17.12 -6.91
N VAL A 161 20.96 -16.41 -5.90
CA VAL A 161 22.29 -16.70 -5.36
C VAL A 161 22.11 -17.91 -4.46
N ASP A 162 22.76 -19.02 -4.83
CA ASP A 162 22.78 -20.26 -4.07
C ASP A 162 23.18 -19.98 -2.61
N LYS A 163 22.24 -20.20 -1.67
CA LYS A 163 22.51 -20.12 -0.24
C LYS A 163 22.74 -21.52 0.31
N ASN A 164 24.00 -21.97 0.28
CA ASN A 164 24.51 -22.87 1.32
C ASN A 164 24.90 -22.02 2.53
N GLY A 165 24.18 -22.14 3.65
CA GLY A 165 24.52 -21.42 4.89
C GLY A 165 23.49 -21.48 6.00
N ILE A 166 23.60 -22.52 6.83
CA ILE A 166 23.40 -22.64 8.29
C ILE A 166 22.30 -21.80 8.99
N HIS A 167 21.42 -22.54 9.68
CA HIS A 167 20.31 -22.14 10.54
C HIS A 167 20.52 -20.92 11.47
N GLY A 168 19.54 -19.99 11.43
CA GLY A 168 19.28 -18.96 12.44
C GLY A 168 17.83 -19.01 12.94
N PRO A 169 17.49 -18.38 14.09
CA PRO A 169 16.30 -18.69 14.87
C PRO A 169 14.98 -18.14 14.29
N ALA A 170 13.89 -18.74 14.75
CA ALA A 170 12.53 -18.68 14.23
C ALA A 170 11.78 -17.35 14.50
N TYR A 171 12.20 -16.26 13.86
CA TYR A 171 11.33 -15.11 13.59
C TYR A 171 11.20 -14.94 12.08
N GLN A 172 10.37 -15.78 11.46
CA GLN A 172 9.95 -15.61 10.06
C GLN A 172 8.93 -14.46 9.98
N TYR A 173 9.45 -13.22 10.00
CA TYR A 173 8.82 -12.15 9.24
C TYR A 173 8.73 -12.62 7.79
N LEU A 174 7.55 -12.45 7.17
CA LEU A 174 7.22 -12.82 5.79
C LEU A 174 8.48 -12.78 4.92
N SER A 175 9.01 -13.96 4.59
CA SER A 175 10.08 -14.06 3.61
C SER A 175 9.50 -13.58 2.29
N VAL A 176 9.69 -12.30 2.01
CA VAL A 176 10.27 -11.73 0.78
C VAL A 176 10.21 -12.74 -0.37
N GLY A 177 10.88 -13.89 -0.26
CA GLY A 177 10.99 -14.91 -1.29
C GLY A 177 9.74 -15.75 -1.66
N ASN A 178 8.54 -15.56 -1.09
CA ASN A 178 7.40 -16.44 -1.40
C ASN A 178 6.01 -15.78 -1.52
N ILE A 179 5.92 -14.44 -1.66
CA ILE A 179 4.61 -13.79 -1.84
C ILE A 179 4.17 -13.97 -3.30
N ASN A 180 3.18 -14.84 -3.51
CA ASN A 180 2.53 -14.98 -4.80
C ASN A 180 1.39 -13.94 -4.90
N TRP A 181 1.77 -12.71 -5.26
CA TRP A 181 0.84 -11.58 -5.38
C TRP A 181 -0.33 -11.86 -6.31
N GLN A 182 -0.11 -12.61 -7.39
CA GLN A 182 -1.18 -13.01 -8.31
C GLN A 182 -2.24 -13.81 -7.55
N THR A 183 -1.85 -14.92 -6.93
CA THR A 183 -2.77 -15.78 -6.18
C THR A 183 -3.43 -15.06 -5.00
N ASP A 184 -2.70 -14.17 -4.33
CA ASP A 184 -3.23 -13.40 -3.22
C ASP A 184 -4.30 -12.40 -3.66
N ILE A 185 -4.08 -11.73 -4.79
CA ILE A 185 -5.06 -10.82 -5.40
C ILE A 185 -6.28 -11.64 -5.85
N GLU A 186 -6.10 -12.75 -6.55
CA GLU A 186 -7.20 -13.63 -7.00
C GLU A 186 -8.08 -14.12 -5.85
N LYS A 187 -7.48 -14.47 -4.70
CA LYS A 187 -8.22 -14.81 -3.48
C LYS A 187 -9.06 -13.64 -2.96
N CYS A 188 -8.51 -12.43 -2.92
CA CYS A 188 -9.25 -11.25 -2.49
C CYS A 188 -10.39 -10.91 -3.46
N LEU A 189 -10.16 -11.01 -4.77
CA LEU A 189 -11.19 -10.78 -5.79
C LEU A 189 -12.31 -11.83 -5.71
N THR A 190 -11.95 -13.10 -5.52
CA THR A 190 -12.91 -14.20 -5.33
C THR A 190 -13.77 -13.95 -4.09
N TRP A 191 -13.16 -13.60 -2.96
CA TRP A 191 -13.90 -13.30 -1.73
C TRP A 191 -14.87 -12.13 -1.92
N GLU A 192 -14.41 -11.04 -2.55
CA GLU A 192 -15.24 -9.87 -2.81
C GLU A 192 -16.40 -10.21 -3.77
N ALA A 193 -16.16 -11.03 -4.79
CA ALA A 193 -17.21 -11.49 -5.70
C ALA A 193 -18.31 -12.26 -4.96
N HIS A 194 -17.92 -13.19 -4.08
CA HIS A 194 -18.88 -13.90 -3.23
C HIS A 194 -19.63 -12.96 -2.29
N SER A 195 -18.97 -11.95 -1.71
CA SER A 195 -19.62 -10.95 -0.84
C SER A 195 -20.68 -10.14 -1.60
N LEU A 196 -20.37 -9.69 -2.82
CA LEU A 196 -21.33 -9.00 -3.68
C LEU A 196 -22.51 -9.90 -4.05
N LEU A 197 -22.26 -11.13 -4.46
CA LEU A 197 -23.32 -12.09 -4.81
C LEU A 197 -24.24 -12.40 -3.62
N ALA A 198 -23.66 -12.60 -2.43
CA ALA A 198 -24.42 -12.83 -1.20
C ALA A 198 -25.31 -11.64 -0.82
N THR A 199 -24.94 -10.43 -1.24
CA THR A 199 -25.71 -9.19 -0.99
C THR A 199 -26.58 -8.77 -2.20
N GLY A 200 -26.60 -9.55 -3.28
CA GLY A 200 -27.36 -9.24 -4.49
C GLY A 200 -26.78 -8.09 -5.32
N MET A 201 -25.55 -7.67 -5.05
CA MET A 201 -24.85 -6.59 -5.75
C MET A 201 -24.19 -7.09 -7.05
N PRO A 202 -24.15 -6.27 -8.11
CA PRO A 202 -23.56 -6.67 -9.37
C PRO A 202 -22.03 -6.76 -9.28
N THR A 203 -21.45 -7.77 -9.94
CA THR A 203 -19.99 -8.02 -9.96
C THR A 203 -19.28 -7.40 -11.17
N GLN A 204 -19.98 -6.65 -12.03
CA GLN A 204 -19.46 -6.18 -13.32
C GLN A 204 -18.16 -5.37 -13.19
N PHE A 205 -18.08 -4.45 -12.23
CA PHE A 205 -16.86 -3.66 -12.01
C PHE A 205 -15.69 -4.53 -11.59
N LEU A 206 -15.92 -5.45 -10.65
CA LEU A 206 -14.92 -6.37 -10.15
C LEU A 206 -14.43 -7.31 -11.27
N SER A 207 -15.33 -7.88 -12.06
CA SER A 207 -14.98 -8.76 -13.20
C SER A 207 -14.20 -8.03 -14.29
N THR A 208 -14.49 -6.75 -14.53
CA THR A 208 -13.75 -5.93 -15.49
C THR A 208 -12.33 -5.66 -14.99
N ALA A 209 -12.19 -5.23 -13.73
CA ALA A 209 -10.88 -5.01 -13.12
C ALA A 209 -10.03 -6.29 -13.07
N ALA A 210 -10.63 -7.44 -12.76
CA ALA A 210 -9.92 -8.73 -12.76
C ALA A 210 -9.33 -9.05 -14.15
N LYS A 211 -10.10 -8.84 -15.23
CA LYS A 211 -9.59 -9.02 -16.60
C LYS A 211 -8.45 -8.07 -16.92
N GLU A 212 -8.55 -6.79 -16.54
CA GLU A 212 -7.49 -5.79 -16.74
C GLU A 212 -6.20 -6.11 -15.97
N LEU A 213 -6.32 -6.78 -14.82
CA LEU A 213 -5.21 -7.22 -13.99
C LEU A 213 -4.65 -8.58 -14.43
N GLY A 214 -5.31 -9.28 -15.37
CA GLY A 214 -4.96 -10.66 -15.72
C GLY A 214 -5.24 -11.67 -14.59
N CYS A 215 -6.17 -11.35 -13.69
CA CYS A 215 -6.56 -12.18 -12.56
C CYS A 215 -7.82 -12.99 -12.85
N THR A 216 -7.90 -14.18 -12.26
CA THR A 216 -9.08 -15.02 -12.29
C THR A 216 -9.95 -14.84 -11.05
N ILE A 217 -11.27 -14.90 -11.24
CA ILE A 217 -12.26 -14.94 -10.15
C ILE A 217 -12.92 -16.32 -10.22
N SER A 218 -12.89 -17.06 -9.12
CA SER A 218 -13.65 -18.31 -8.97
C SER A 218 -14.96 -17.97 -8.26
N ILE A 219 -16.11 -18.35 -8.84
CA ILE A 219 -17.46 -18.10 -8.28
C ILE A 219 -18.11 -19.44 -8.00
#